data_AF-A0A4R0QYH7-F1
#
_entry.id   AF-A0A4R0QYH7-F1
#
_cell.length_a   1.000
_cell.length_b   1.000
_cell.length_c   1.000
_cell.angle_alpha   90.00
_cell.angle_beta   90.00
_cell.angle_gamma   90.00
#
_symmetry.space_group_name_H-M   'P 1'
#
loop_
_entity.id
_entity.type
_entity.pdbx_description
1 polymer ?
#
loop_
_entity_poly.entity_id
_entity_poly.type
_entity_poly.pdbx_seq_one_letter_code
_entity_poly.pdbx_strand_id
1 'polypeptide(L)'
;MTNDNLSKSHDDAWNDFINGHDEELSSIENSRAAKKFERKAQRADAKVRRDEEKRIRTEEKFAVSDFDKSVFGKSQSNPRGFSSSWLDVDEASNHFQPPQFEESPIPRSTVIGALLFIIGIVGVFVSLFFLSFNGFVGMLSFIVLLVGLAILLSVRSPRAAGNSNGSSHTNFPDRAQI
;
A
#
# COMPACT_ATOMS: atom_id res chain seq x y z
N MET A 1 -1.02 -50.51 -12.00
CA MET A 1 0.28 -50.21 -12.62
C MET A 1 0.05 -49.50 -13.95
N THR A 2 -0.43 -48.25 -13.95
CA THR A 2 -0.86 -47.55 -15.18
C THR A 2 -0.49 -46.07 -15.25
N ASN A 3 0.00 -45.46 -14.17
CA ASN A 3 0.31 -44.02 -14.17
C ASN A 3 1.67 -43.73 -14.82
N ASP A 4 2.63 -44.64 -14.69
CA ASP A 4 4.01 -44.44 -15.14
C ASP A 4 4.16 -44.52 -16.67
N ASN A 5 3.30 -45.30 -17.34
CA ASN A 5 3.27 -45.40 -18.81
C ASN A 5 2.57 -44.19 -19.44
N LEU A 6 1.58 -43.60 -18.73
CA LEU A 6 0.90 -42.40 -19.20
C LEU A 6 1.80 -41.17 -19.05
N SER A 7 2.54 -41.05 -17.94
CA SER A 7 3.51 -39.96 -17.76
C SER A 7 4.63 -40.06 -18.80
N LYS A 8 5.16 -41.27 -19.04
CA LYS A 8 6.19 -41.49 -20.06
C LYS A 8 5.70 -41.15 -21.47
N SER A 9 4.48 -41.54 -21.81
CA SER A 9 3.86 -41.18 -23.10
C SER A 9 3.62 -39.68 -23.24
N HIS A 10 3.34 -38.97 -22.14
CA HIS A 10 3.16 -37.53 -22.15
C HIS A 10 4.50 -36.82 -22.30
N ASP A 11 5.53 -37.24 -21.55
CA ASP A 11 6.88 -36.72 -21.62
C ASP A 11 7.48 -36.94 -23.02
N ASP A 12 7.25 -38.11 -23.63
CA ASP A 12 7.69 -38.41 -24.99
C ASP A 12 6.99 -37.51 -26.03
N ALA A 13 5.68 -37.27 -25.90
CA ALA A 13 4.93 -36.36 -26.76
C ALA A 13 5.35 -34.88 -26.58
N TRP A 14 5.70 -34.48 -25.36
CA TRP A 14 6.26 -33.16 -25.08
C TRP A 14 7.65 -32.97 -25.67
N ASN A 15 8.51 -33.99 -25.60
CA ASN A 15 9.83 -33.94 -26.18
C ASN A 15 9.79 -33.83 -27.71
N ASP A 16 8.88 -34.56 -28.36
CA ASP A 16 8.68 -34.46 -29.81
C ASP A 16 8.19 -33.06 -30.22
N PHE A 17 7.29 -32.47 -29.43
CA PHE A 17 6.87 -31.07 -29.60
C PHE A 17 8.03 -30.07 -29.42
N ILE A 18 8.85 -30.21 -28.37
CA ILE A 18 10.00 -29.32 -28.15
C ILE A 18 11.00 -29.43 -29.29
N ASN A 19 11.30 -30.64 -29.74
CA ASN A 19 12.22 -30.85 -30.86
C ASN A 19 11.68 -30.27 -32.18
N GLY A 20 10.36 -30.35 -32.41
CA GLY A 20 9.72 -29.77 -33.59
C GLY A 20 9.65 -28.23 -33.59
N HIS A 21 9.67 -27.60 -32.41
CA HIS A 21 9.51 -26.16 -32.23
C HIS A 21 10.75 -25.46 -31.63
N ASP A 22 11.92 -26.10 -31.63
CA ASP A 22 13.13 -25.58 -30.98
C ASP A 22 13.54 -24.19 -31.48
N GLU A 23 13.47 -23.96 -32.80
CA GLU A 23 13.80 -22.66 -33.39
C GLU A 23 12.83 -21.55 -32.94
N GLU A 24 11.52 -21.84 -32.87
CA GLU A 24 10.51 -20.91 -32.41
C GLU A 24 10.65 -20.61 -30.91
N LEU A 25 10.94 -21.63 -30.10
CA LEU A 25 11.17 -21.50 -28.66
C LEU A 25 12.41 -20.65 -28.37
N SER A 26 13.51 -20.85 -29.12
CA SER A 26 14.73 -20.04 -28.99
C SER A 26 14.49 -18.57 -29.33
N SER A 27 13.62 -18.29 -30.30
CA SER A 27 13.19 -16.93 -30.68
C SER A 27 12.33 -16.29 -29.59
N ILE A 28 11.41 -17.07 -28.99
CA ILE A 28 10.57 -16.62 -27.87
C ILE A 28 11.43 -16.33 -26.63
N GLU A 29 12.39 -17.18 -26.29
CA GLU A 29 13.31 -16.98 -25.16
C GLU A 29 14.09 -15.67 -25.29
N ASN A 30 14.58 -15.37 -26.49
CA ASN A 30 15.33 -14.14 -26.75
C ASN A 30 14.44 -12.89 -26.88
N SER A 31 13.12 -13.07 -26.97
CA SER A 31 12.15 -12.00 -27.11
C SER A 31 12.12 -11.08 -25.89
N ARG A 32 11.77 -9.81 -26.15
CA ARG A 32 11.58 -8.80 -25.11
C ARG A 32 10.47 -9.18 -24.12
N ALA A 33 9.50 -10.00 -24.54
CA ALA A 33 8.43 -10.47 -23.66
C ALA A 33 8.98 -11.48 -22.64
N ALA A 34 9.70 -12.52 -23.07
CA ALA A 34 10.31 -13.51 -22.19
C ALA A 34 11.27 -12.87 -21.18
N LYS A 35 12.14 -11.95 -21.62
CA LYS A 35 13.03 -11.19 -20.72
C LYS A 35 12.28 -10.36 -19.67
N LYS A 36 11.09 -9.83 -19.99
CA LYS A 36 10.24 -9.13 -19.01
C LYS A 36 9.62 -10.10 -18.00
N PHE A 37 9.24 -11.30 -18.42
CA PHE A 37 8.72 -12.34 -17.54
C PHE A 37 9.80 -12.84 -16.58
N GLU A 38 10.99 -13.15 -17.09
CA GLU A 38 12.13 -13.56 -16.27
C GLU A 38 12.47 -12.51 -15.22
N ARG A 39 12.55 -11.23 -15.62
CA ARG A 39 12.78 -10.12 -14.69
C ARG A 39 11.66 -9.97 -13.66
N LYS A 40 10.41 -10.32 -14.01
CA LYS A 40 9.27 -10.27 -13.09
C LYS A 40 9.30 -11.44 -12.11
N ALA A 41 9.65 -12.64 -12.56
CA ALA A 41 9.84 -13.81 -11.72
C ALA A 41 10.98 -13.57 -10.71
N GLN A 42 12.15 -13.14 -11.19
CA GLN A 42 13.28 -12.78 -10.31
C GLN A 42 12.93 -11.71 -9.28
N ARG A 43 12.11 -10.70 -9.66
CA ARG A 43 11.63 -9.67 -8.72
C ARG A 43 10.64 -10.23 -7.71
N ALA A 44 9.79 -11.17 -8.09
CA ALA A 44 8.88 -11.83 -7.18
C ALA A 44 9.66 -12.65 -6.15
N ASP A 45 10.62 -13.46 -6.58
CA ASP A 45 11.46 -14.26 -5.70
C ASP A 45 12.30 -13.38 -4.77
N ALA A 46 12.92 -12.32 -5.29
CA ALA A 46 13.65 -11.35 -4.46
C ALA A 46 12.74 -10.65 -3.44
N LYS A 47 11.48 -10.39 -3.79
CA LYS A 47 10.51 -9.80 -2.87
C LYS A 47 10.11 -10.79 -1.78
N VAL A 48 9.83 -12.05 -2.14
CA VAL A 48 9.54 -13.12 -1.16
C VAL A 48 10.71 -13.26 -0.18
N ARG A 49 11.96 -13.31 -0.66
CA ARG A 49 13.14 -13.39 0.21
C ARG A 49 13.29 -12.19 1.14
N ARG A 50 13.04 -10.97 0.64
CA ARG A 50 13.07 -9.75 1.48
C ARG A 50 11.94 -9.71 2.49
N ASP A 51 10.76 -10.17 2.12
CA ASP A 51 9.61 -10.22 3.02
C ASP A 51 9.84 -11.30 4.08
N GLU A 52 10.41 -12.45 3.75
CA GLU A 52 10.88 -13.48 4.70
C GLU A 52 11.91 -12.90 5.69
N GLU A 53 12.95 -12.21 5.20
CA GLU A 53 13.98 -11.58 6.03
C GLU A 53 13.40 -10.50 6.96
N LYS A 54 12.45 -9.70 6.46
CA LYS A 54 11.70 -8.74 7.29
C LYS A 54 10.86 -9.45 8.34
N ARG A 55 10.20 -10.56 8.02
CA ARG A 55 9.41 -11.34 8.99
C ARG A 55 10.30 -11.86 10.10
N ILE A 56 11.43 -12.48 9.77
CA ILE A 56 12.41 -12.95 10.77
C ILE A 56 12.89 -11.78 11.65
N ARG A 57 13.24 -10.63 11.04
CA ARG A 57 13.67 -9.42 11.78
C ARG A 57 12.56 -8.77 12.61
N THR A 58 11.30 -8.95 12.21
CA THR A 58 10.13 -8.42 12.92
C THR A 58 9.73 -9.37 14.04
N GLU A 59 9.85 -10.68 13.86
CA GLU A 59 9.64 -11.71 14.89
C GLU A 59 10.66 -11.58 16.03
N GLU A 60 11.91 -11.17 15.76
CA GLU A 60 12.88 -10.80 16.80
C GLU A 60 12.46 -9.55 17.62
N LYS A 61 11.58 -8.70 17.08
CA LYS A 61 11.13 -7.44 17.70
C LYS A 61 9.69 -7.46 18.22
N PHE A 62 8.90 -8.43 17.80
CA PHE A 62 7.49 -8.60 18.18
C PHE A 62 7.30 -10.03 18.68
N ALA A 63 7.54 -10.23 19.97
CA ALA A 63 7.14 -11.45 20.65
C ALA A 63 5.60 -11.59 20.53
N VAL A 64 5.14 -12.79 20.21
CA VAL A 64 3.75 -13.19 19.93
C VAL A 64 2.77 -12.92 21.09
N SER A 65 3.22 -12.39 22.22
CA SER A 65 2.39 -11.99 23.36
C SER A 65 1.54 -10.73 23.13
N ASP A 66 1.80 -9.94 22.08
CA ASP A 66 1.11 -8.66 21.83
C ASP A 66 -0.09 -8.75 20.87
N PHE A 67 -0.47 -9.95 20.40
CA PHE A 67 -1.72 -10.12 19.66
C PHE A 67 -2.91 -10.13 20.63
N ASP A 68 -3.37 -8.95 21.02
CA ASP A 68 -4.62 -8.84 21.75
C ASP A 68 -5.79 -9.26 20.84
N LYS A 69 -6.41 -10.37 21.21
CA LYS A 69 -7.57 -10.99 20.54
C LYS A 69 -8.79 -10.05 20.50
N SER A 70 -8.74 -8.93 21.22
CA SER A 70 -9.73 -7.85 21.20
C SER A 70 -9.82 -7.08 19.88
N VAL A 71 -8.79 -7.12 19.02
CA VAL A 71 -8.80 -6.49 17.68
C VAL A 71 -9.61 -7.30 16.67
N PHE A 72 -9.69 -8.62 16.86
CA PHE A 72 -10.64 -9.46 16.14
C PHE A 72 -12.00 -9.36 16.83
N GLY A 73 -12.68 -8.23 16.59
CA GLY A 73 -14.04 -8.01 17.02
C GLY A 73 -14.94 -9.21 16.73
N LYS A 74 -15.90 -9.44 17.65
CA LYS A 74 -16.93 -10.49 17.62
C LYS A 74 -17.25 -10.94 16.20
N SER A 75 -17.13 -12.25 15.96
CA SER A 75 -17.59 -12.95 14.76
C SER A 75 -18.97 -12.43 14.35
N GLN A 76 -18.99 -11.44 13.45
CA GLN A 76 -20.22 -10.95 12.85
C GLN A 76 -20.64 -12.05 11.88
N SER A 77 -21.77 -12.66 12.20
CA SER A 77 -22.55 -13.53 11.33
C SER A 77 -22.33 -13.15 9.87
N ASN A 78 -21.70 -14.06 9.12
CA ASN A 78 -21.51 -13.92 7.69
C ASN A 78 -22.86 -13.57 7.05
N PRO A 79 -23.06 -12.40 6.41
CA PRO A 79 -24.37 -12.00 5.88
C PRO A 79 -24.72 -12.77 4.60
N ARG A 80 -23.85 -13.67 4.14
CA ARG A 80 -24.00 -14.47 2.94
C ARG A 80 -24.37 -15.89 3.31
N GLY A 81 -25.67 -16.11 3.50
CA GLY A 81 -26.23 -17.46 3.48
C GLY A 81 -26.14 -18.01 2.06
N PHE A 82 -25.63 -19.24 1.91
CA PHE A 82 -25.52 -19.98 0.64
C PHE A 82 -26.90 -20.36 0.01
N SER A 83 -27.98 -19.71 0.43
CA SER A 83 -29.34 -19.91 -0.07
C SER A 83 -29.82 -18.79 -1.01
N SER A 84 -29.05 -17.71 -1.18
CA SER A 84 -29.42 -16.67 -2.15
C SER A 84 -28.94 -17.07 -3.56
N SER A 85 -29.92 -17.39 -4.40
CA SER A 85 -29.78 -17.68 -5.82
C SER A 85 -29.15 -16.49 -6.55
N TRP A 86 -28.20 -16.77 -7.45
CA TRP A 86 -27.55 -15.78 -8.33
C TRP A 86 -28.52 -15.04 -9.27
N LEU A 87 -29.79 -15.44 -9.32
CA LEU A 87 -30.82 -14.90 -10.19
C LEU A 87 -31.77 -13.92 -9.47
N ASP A 88 -31.65 -13.76 -8.16
CA ASP A 88 -32.47 -12.82 -7.36
C ASP A 88 -31.79 -11.43 -7.20
N VAL A 89 -30.75 -11.17 -8.01
CA VAL A 89 -30.03 -9.89 -8.05
C VAL A 89 -30.79 -8.84 -8.88
N ASP A 90 -31.68 -9.24 -9.78
CA ASP A 90 -32.48 -8.29 -10.58
C ASP A 90 -33.69 -7.73 -9.81
N GLU A 91 -34.13 -8.40 -8.74
CA GLU A 91 -35.18 -7.90 -7.82
C GLU A 91 -34.58 -7.24 -6.57
N ALA A 92 -33.25 -7.11 -6.50
CA ALA A 92 -32.59 -6.31 -5.48
C ALA A 92 -32.70 -4.83 -5.84
N SER A 93 -33.89 -4.28 -5.62
CA SER A 93 -34.15 -2.90 -5.21
C SER A 93 -33.32 -1.80 -5.91
N ASN A 94 -34.02 -0.90 -6.58
CA ASN A 94 -33.56 0.41 -7.06
C ASN A 94 -33.05 1.37 -5.94
N HIS A 95 -32.47 0.85 -4.86
CA HIS A 95 -31.88 1.55 -3.73
C HIS A 95 -30.36 1.63 -3.86
N PHE A 96 -29.86 1.85 -5.08
CA PHE A 96 -28.48 2.30 -5.25
C PHE A 96 -28.46 3.80 -4.95
N GLN A 97 -28.40 4.17 -3.66
CA GLN A 97 -27.95 5.51 -3.30
C GLN A 97 -26.45 5.53 -3.62
N PRO A 98 -25.99 6.27 -4.65
CA PRO A 98 -24.56 6.46 -4.80
C PRO A 98 -24.05 7.08 -3.49
N PRO A 99 -22.88 6.66 -2.98
CA PRO A 99 -22.28 7.32 -1.85
C PRO A 99 -22.18 8.80 -2.21
N GLN A 100 -23.01 9.60 -1.57
CA GLN A 100 -22.97 11.04 -1.67
C GLN A 100 -21.54 11.45 -1.34
N PHE A 101 -20.84 11.97 -2.34
CA PHE A 101 -19.52 12.54 -2.17
C PHE A 101 -19.69 13.74 -1.26
N GLU A 102 -19.60 13.50 0.05
CA GLU A 102 -19.35 14.57 1.00
C GLU A 102 -18.01 15.16 0.59
N GLU A 103 -18.07 16.28 -0.13
CA GLU A 103 -16.92 17.10 -0.47
C GLU A 103 -16.24 17.47 0.84
N SER A 104 -15.29 16.65 1.28
CA SER A 104 -14.55 16.93 2.50
C SER A 104 -13.82 18.25 2.26
N PRO A 105 -14.17 19.34 2.96
CA PRO A 105 -13.55 20.63 2.68
C PRO A 105 -12.06 20.50 2.98
N ILE A 106 -11.24 20.85 1.99
CA ILE A 106 -9.78 20.83 2.11
C ILE A 106 -9.41 21.64 3.37
N PRO A 107 -8.64 21.08 4.31
CA PRO A 107 -8.35 21.77 5.55
C PRO A 107 -7.58 23.06 5.23
N ARG A 108 -7.96 24.17 5.86
CA ARG A 108 -7.38 25.50 5.59
C ARG A 108 -5.85 25.48 5.69
N SER A 109 -5.29 24.67 6.58
CA SER A 109 -3.84 24.48 6.72
C SER A 109 -3.16 23.99 5.44
N THR A 110 -3.81 23.14 4.65
CA THR A 110 -3.30 22.68 3.35
C THR A 110 -3.24 23.82 2.34
N VAL A 111 -4.24 24.69 2.34
CA VAL A 111 -4.27 25.86 1.46
C VAL A 111 -3.16 26.84 1.82
N ILE A 112 -2.98 27.15 3.11
CA ILE A 112 -1.87 27.98 3.60
C ILE A 112 -0.52 27.33 3.24
N GLY A 113 -0.36 26.03 3.49
CA GLY A 113 0.88 25.31 3.17
C GLY A 113 1.22 25.32 1.68
N ALA A 114 0.23 25.11 0.81
CA ALA A 114 0.39 25.18 -0.63
C ALA A 114 0.78 26.59 -1.10
N LEU A 115 0.17 27.63 -0.53
CA LEU A 115 0.51 29.02 -0.85
C LEU A 115 1.96 29.34 -0.47
N LEU A 116 2.39 28.97 0.74
CA LEU A 116 3.78 29.15 1.19
C LEU A 116 4.77 28.40 0.30
N PHE A 117 4.40 27.19 -0.14
CA PHE A 117 5.24 26.39 -1.03
C PHE A 117 5.43 27.06 -2.40
N ILE A 118 4.36 27.60 -2.99
CA ILE A 118 4.42 28.35 -4.26
C ILE A 118 5.28 29.61 -4.10
N ILE A 119 5.09 30.36 -3.01
CA ILE A 119 5.90 31.55 -2.70
C ILE A 119 7.37 31.19 -2.56
N GLY A 120 7.70 30.08 -1.88
CA GLY A 120 9.06 29.56 -1.78
C GLY A 120 9.67 29.26 -3.14
N ILE A 121 8.93 28.58 -4.03
CA ILE A 121 9.41 28.30 -5.39
C ILE A 121 9.72 29.60 -6.15
N VAL A 122 8.81 30.57 -6.13
CA VAL A 122 9.02 31.88 -6.76
C VAL A 122 10.23 32.59 -6.16
N GLY A 123 10.40 32.54 -4.84
CA GLY A 123 11.57 33.10 -4.15
C GLY A 123 12.89 32.47 -4.61
N VAL A 124 12.92 31.16 -4.87
CA VAL A 124 14.11 30.48 -5.42
C VAL A 124 14.41 31.02 -6.82
N PHE A 125 13.41 31.15 -7.69
CA PHE A 125 13.60 31.69 -9.04
C PHE A 125 14.05 33.16 -9.04
N VAL A 126 13.52 33.98 -8.15
CA VAL A 126 13.95 35.37 -7.98
C VAL A 126 15.39 35.44 -7.48
N SER A 127 15.79 34.56 -6.56
CA SER A 127 17.18 34.49 -6.08
C SER A 127 18.16 34.17 -7.20
N LEU A 128 17.78 33.36 -8.19
CA LEU A 128 18.63 33.09 -9.36
C LEU A 128 18.82 34.31 -10.27
N PHE A 129 17.85 35.23 -10.26
CA PHE A 129 17.89 36.44 -11.09
C PHE A 129 18.69 37.58 -10.43
N PHE A 130 18.62 37.71 -9.11
CA PHE A 130 19.35 38.73 -8.35
C PHE A 130 20.68 38.18 -7.82
N LEU A 131 21.66 38.04 -8.72
CA LEU A 131 23.01 37.54 -8.45
C LEU A 131 23.76 38.29 -7.33
N SER A 132 23.31 39.49 -6.97
CA SER A 132 23.93 40.36 -5.96
C SER A 132 23.54 40.04 -4.50
N PHE A 133 22.44 39.32 -4.25
CA PHE A 133 21.92 39.02 -2.89
C PHE A 133 21.89 37.50 -2.58
N ASN A 134 22.74 36.74 -3.29
CA ASN A 134 22.65 35.30 -3.48
C ASN A 134 22.59 34.45 -2.19
N GLY A 135 23.24 34.87 -1.10
CA GLY A 135 23.35 34.06 0.12
C GLY A 135 22.10 34.09 1.00
N PHE A 136 21.71 35.27 1.46
CA PHE A 136 20.65 35.43 2.46
C PHE A 136 19.25 35.16 1.88
N VAL A 137 18.97 35.63 0.67
CA VAL A 137 17.66 35.46 0.03
C VAL A 137 17.45 33.99 -0.37
N GLY A 138 18.49 33.34 -0.88
CA GLY A 138 18.46 31.91 -1.19
C GLY A 138 18.20 31.05 0.05
N MET A 139 18.88 31.34 1.17
CA MET A 139 18.66 30.62 2.43
C MET A 139 17.23 30.79 2.96
N LEU A 140 16.72 32.03 2.97
CA LEU A 140 15.37 32.32 3.46
C LEU A 140 14.32 31.61 2.60
N SER A 141 14.50 31.64 1.27
CA SER A 141 13.63 30.94 0.32
C SER A 141 13.65 29.42 0.53
N PHE A 142 14.83 28.84 0.75
CA PHE A 142 14.98 27.41 1.04
C PHE A 142 14.28 27.00 2.34
N ILE A 143 14.39 27.81 3.39
CA ILE A 143 13.69 27.57 4.67
C ILE A 143 12.17 27.60 4.46
N VAL A 144 11.65 28.60 3.72
CA VAL A 144 10.21 28.70 3.41
C VAL A 144 9.74 27.51 2.60
N LEU A 145 10.53 27.04 1.62
CA LEU A 145 10.23 25.86 0.82
C LEU A 145 10.19 24.58 1.68
N LEU A 146 11.15 24.40 2.59
CA LEU A 146 11.16 23.26 3.51
C LEU A 146 9.96 23.27 4.46
N VAL A 147 9.59 24.44 5.00
CA VAL A 147 8.41 24.59 5.85
C VAL A 147 7.12 24.27 5.08
N GLY A 148 6.98 24.80 3.86
CA GLY A 148 5.84 24.49 2.98
C GLY A 148 5.73 22.99 2.68
N LEU A 149 6.86 22.33 2.40
CA LEU A 149 6.91 20.90 2.13
C LEU A 149 6.58 20.06 3.38
N ALA A 150 7.10 20.45 4.55
CA ALA A 150 6.81 19.77 5.82
C ALA A 150 5.31 19.85 6.19
N ILE A 151 4.68 21.01 6.00
CA ILE A 151 3.24 21.18 6.23
C ILE A 151 2.43 20.29 5.26
N LEU A 152 2.83 20.23 3.98
CA LEU A 152 2.16 19.41 2.97
C LEU A 152 2.29 17.90 3.27
N LEU A 153 3.47 17.46 3.73
CA LEU A 153 3.68 16.08 4.17
C LEU A 153 2.92 15.75 5.46
N SER A 154 2.82 16.69 6.40
CA SER A 154 2.07 16.47 7.65
C SER A 154 0.56 16.34 7.42
N VAL A 155 0.02 16.90 6.34
CA VAL A 155 -1.37 16.70 5.93
C VAL A 155 -1.55 15.32 5.29
N ARG A 156 -0.53 14.82 4.57
CA ARG A 156 -0.61 13.53 3.86
C ARG A 156 -0.25 12.32 4.74
N SER A 157 0.48 12.52 5.82
CA SER A 157 0.74 11.49 6.83
C SER A 157 -0.46 11.37 7.76
N PRO A 158 -1.25 10.28 7.71
CA PRO A 158 -2.17 9.96 8.78
C PRO A 158 -1.35 9.86 10.08
N ARG A 159 -1.62 10.75 11.03
CA ARG A 159 -0.91 10.88 12.31
C ARG A 159 -0.76 9.51 12.99
N ALA A 160 0.44 8.96 12.99
CA ALA A 160 0.89 8.06 14.05
C ALA A 160 1.25 8.92 15.27
N ALA A 161 0.23 9.46 15.94
CA ALA A 161 0.39 10.22 17.18
C ALA A 161 0.22 9.26 18.38
N GLY A 162 1.22 8.41 18.59
CA GLY A 162 1.34 7.61 19.81
C GLY A 162 2.30 8.29 20.78
N ASN A 163 1.80 9.26 21.55
CA ASN A 163 2.49 9.75 22.74
C ASN A 163 1.45 10.15 23.79
N SER A 164 1.11 9.21 24.67
CA SER A 164 0.42 9.52 25.92
C SER A 164 1.20 8.89 27.06
N ASN A 165 2.01 9.73 27.71
CA ASN A 165 2.59 9.44 29.01
C ASN A 165 1.49 8.99 29.98
N GLY A 166 1.77 7.89 30.69
CA GLY A 166 0.93 7.40 31.76
C GLY A 166 0.82 8.42 32.89
N SER A 167 -0.42 8.65 33.33
CA SER A 167 -0.71 8.92 34.74
C SER A 167 -2.04 8.24 35.05
N SER A 168 -1.93 7.14 35.78
CA SER A 168 -3.02 6.38 36.36
C SER A 168 -3.74 7.20 37.42
N HIS A 169 -5.02 7.49 37.20
CA HIS A 169 -5.95 7.84 38.28
C HIS A 169 -7.26 7.10 38.05
N THR A 170 -7.37 5.91 38.62
CA THR A 170 -8.61 5.15 38.71
C THR A 170 -9.46 5.74 39.83
N ASN A 171 -10.54 6.43 39.49
CA ASN A 171 -11.65 6.67 40.39
C ASN A 171 -12.81 5.79 39.93
N PHE A 172 -13.03 4.69 40.65
CA PHE A 172 -14.26 3.90 40.58
C PHE A 172 -15.32 4.59 41.45
N PRO A 173 -16.46 5.04 40.90
CA PRO A 173 -17.67 5.19 41.69
C PRO A 173 -18.43 3.86 41.71
N ASP A 174 -18.54 3.33 42.91
CA ASP A 174 -19.52 2.35 43.38
C ASP A 174 -20.90 2.60 42.74
N ARG A 175 -21.42 1.57 42.04
CA ARG A 175 -22.83 1.54 41.63
C ARG A 175 -23.34 0.11 41.65
N ALA A 176 -23.45 -0.43 42.86
CA ALA A 176 -24.60 -1.26 43.18
C ALA A 176 -25.88 -0.38 43.22
N GLN A 177 -27.05 -1.02 43.07
CA GLN A 177 -28.40 -0.45 42.90
C GLN A 177 -28.70 -0.06 41.43
N ILE A 178 -29.60 -0.72 40.69
CA ILE A 178 -30.82 -1.50 40.98
C ILE A 178 -30.89 -2.68 40.01
#